data_AF-A0A218QGM3-F1
#
_entry.id   AF-A0A218QGM3-F1
#
_cell.length_a   1.000
_cell.length_b   1.000
_cell.length_c   1.000
_cell.angle_alpha   90.00
_cell.angle_beta   90.00
_cell.angle_gamma   90.00
#
_symmetry.space_group_name_H-M   'P 1'
#
loop_
_entity.id
_entity.type
_entity.pdbx_description
1 polymer ?
#
loop_
_entity_poly.entity_id
_entity_poly.type
_entity_poly.pdbx_seq_one_letter_code
_entity_poly.pdbx_strand_id
1 'polypeptide(L)'
;MHRQMCWLSKFGGDGEKILHLQTAPHEPWRPYTAFPQYAVPDYKIQGGSLGWATYQKLLKAGWTVVHSARANEFSSNSAEVKS
;
A
#
# COMPACT_ATOMS: atom_id res chain seq x y z
N MET A 1 14.68 11.07 4.28
CA MET A 1 14.32 9.93 3.39
C MET A 1 12.93 9.45 3.82
N HIS A 2 11.86 9.92 3.18
CA HIS A 2 10.49 9.50 3.52
C HIS A 2 10.05 8.39 2.57
N ARG A 3 10.17 7.14 3.03
CA ARG A 3 9.79 5.96 2.26
C ARG A 3 8.72 5.20 3.03
N GLN A 4 7.51 5.23 2.50
CA GLN A 4 6.32 4.76 3.18
C GLN A 4 5.61 3.70 2.35
N MET A 5 4.95 2.77 3.04
CA MET A 5 4.13 1.74 2.41
C MET A 5 2.78 1.64 3.12
N CYS A 6 1.72 1.42 2.37
CA CYS A 6 0.36 1.33 2.88
C CYS A 6 -0.39 0.17 2.21
N TRP A 7 -1.19 -0.54 2.99
CA TRP A 7 -2.10 -1.56 2.47
C TRP A 7 -3.42 -0.89 2.12
N LEU A 8 -3.76 -0.87 0.82
CA LEU A 8 -5.04 -0.33 0.35
C LEU A 8 -5.91 -1.49 -0.17
N SER A 9 -7.17 -1.50 0.22
CA SER A 9 -8.16 -2.42 -0.33
C SER A 9 -8.47 -2.01 -1.77
N LYS A 10 -8.57 -2.98 -2.67
CA LYS A 10 -9.03 -2.69 -4.03
C LYS A 10 -10.50 -2.26 -3.97
N PHE A 11 -10.83 -1.08 -4.47
CA PHE A 11 -12.22 -0.60 -4.54
C PHE A 11 -13.07 -1.64 -5.30
N GLY A 12 -14.07 -2.21 -4.63
CA GLY A 12 -15.00 -3.17 -5.21
C GLY A 12 -14.57 -4.66 -5.22
N GLY A 13 -13.50 -5.04 -4.52
CA GLY A 13 -13.06 -6.45 -4.41
C GLY A 13 -13.10 -6.97 -2.98
N ASP A 14 -13.66 -8.17 -2.81
CA ASP A 14 -13.73 -8.97 -1.57
C ASP A 14 -12.38 -9.07 -0.83
N GLY A 15 -12.10 -8.13 0.07
CA GLY A 15 -11.02 -8.24 1.07
C GLY A 15 -9.57 -8.21 0.55
N GLU A 16 -9.33 -8.18 -0.76
CA GLU A 16 -8.00 -8.16 -1.36
C GLU A 16 -7.30 -6.81 -1.11
N LYS A 17 -6.27 -6.84 -0.25
CA LYS A 17 -5.40 -5.69 0.00
C LYS A 17 -4.16 -5.78 -0.88
N ILE A 18 -3.79 -4.64 -1.46
CA ILE A 18 -2.60 -4.47 -2.27
C ILE A 18 -1.66 -3.45 -1.61
N LEU A 19 -0.37 -3.79 -1.59
CA LEU A 19 0.67 -2.90 -1.08
C LEU A 19 0.88 -1.71 -2.04
N HIS A 20 0.67 -0.51 -1.55
CA HIS A 20 1.04 0.74 -2.21
C HIS A 20 2.27 1.34 -1.57
N LEU A 21 3.13 1.92 -2.39
CA LEU A 21 4.40 2.53 -2.03
C LEU A 21 4.35 4.02 -2.32
N GLN A 22 4.92 4.79 -1.40
CA GLN A 22 5.17 6.22 -1.54
C GLN A 22 6.65 6.49 -1.26
N THR A 23 7.37 6.90 -2.30
CA THR A 23 8.82 7.17 -2.27
C THR A 23 9.15 8.61 -1.88
N ALA A 24 8.19 9.52 -1.98
CA ALA A 24 8.29 10.91 -1.55
C ALA A 24 6.93 11.42 -1.03
N PRO A 25 6.91 12.34 -0.06
CA PRO A 25 5.68 12.78 0.62
C PRO A 25 4.69 13.54 -0.30
N HIS A 26 5.15 14.00 -1.46
CA HIS A 26 4.33 14.66 -2.47
C HIS A 26 3.97 13.77 -3.66
N GLU A 27 4.46 12.52 -3.67
CA GLU A 27 4.12 11.58 -4.73
C GLU A 27 2.81 10.85 -4.42
N PRO A 28 1.99 10.56 -5.44
CA PRO A 28 0.81 9.75 -5.26
C PRO A 28 1.18 8.33 -4.83
N TRP A 29 0.33 7.70 -4.01
CA TRP A 29 0.44 6.28 -3.70
C TRP A 29 0.33 5.46 -4.97
N ARG A 30 1.35 4.65 -5.25
CA ARG A 30 1.36 3.76 -6.41
C ARG A 30 1.47 2.31 -5.96
N PRO A 31 0.83 1.36 -6.63
CA PRO A 31 0.93 -0.05 -6.27
C PRO A 31 2.39 -0.52 -6.37
N TYR A 32 2.79 -1.47 -5.53
CA TYR A 32 4.16 -2.00 -5.53
C TYR A 32 4.59 -2.55 -6.90
N THR A 33 3.63 -2.98 -7.73
CA THR A 33 3.84 -3.43 -9.11
C THR A 33 4.38 -2.34 -10.03
N ALA A 34 4.15 -1.06 -9.73
CA ALA A 34 4.72 0.06 -10.47
C ALA A 34 6.21 0.29 -10.18
N PHE A 35 6.75 -0.36 -9.15
CA PHE A 35 8.16 -0.24 -8.74
C PHE A 35 8.87 -1.58 -8.83
N PRO A 36 9.24 -2.07 -10.02
CA PRO A 36 9.92 -3.36 -10.19
C PRO A 36 11.25 -3.44 -9.44
N GLN A 37 11.90 -2.30 -9.17
CA GLN A 37 13.12 -2.20 -8.36
C GLN A 37 12.92 -2.63 -6.89
N TYR A 38 11.71 -2.46 -6.37
CA TYR A 38 11.34 -2.82 -4.99
C TYR A 38 10.51 -4.09 -4.93
N ALA A 39 9.70 -4.32 -5.97
CA ALA A 39 8.85 -5.49 -6.10
C ALA A 39 9.71 -6.76 -6.01
N VAL A 40 9.32 -7.64 -5.09
CA VAL A 40 9.82 -9.00 -5.06
C VAL A 40 8.89 -9.82 -5.94
N PRO A 41 9.40 -10.47 -6.99
CA PRO A 41 8.64 -11.43 -7.77
C PRO A 41 8.45 -12.68 -6.90
N ASP A 42 7.49 -12.61 -5.99
CA ASP A 42 7.14 -13.73 -5.14
C ASP A 42 5.84 -14.38 -5.60
N TYR A 43 5.74 -15.69 -5.35
CA TYR A 43 4.75 -16.60 -5.90
C TYR A 43 3.33 -16.02 -5.76
N LYS A 44 2.55 -16.07 -6.85
CA LYS A 44 1.12 -15.75 -6.81
C LYS A 44 0.41 -16.78 -5.92
N ILE A 45 0.36 -16.53 -4.61
CA ILE A 45 -0.49 -17.31 -3.71
C ILE A 45 -1.94 -16.90 -4.01
N GLN A 46 -2.70 -17.85 -4.54
CA GLN A 46 -4.11 -17.67 -4.89
C GLN A 46 -4.90 -17.32 -3.61
N GLY A 47 -5.42 -16.08 -3.52
CA GLY A 47 -6.13 -15.57 -2.34
C GLY A 47 -5.28 -14.83 -1.29
N GLY A 48 -3.98 -14.64 -1.54
CA GLY A 48 -3.08 -13.89 -0.65
C GLY A 48 -3.07 -12.38 -0.91
N SER A 49 -2.69 -11.57 0.09
CA SER A 49 -2.48 -10.13 -0.09
C SER A 49 -1.35 -9.85 -1.07
N LEU A 50 -1.62 -9.04 -2.09
CA LEU A 50 -0.68 -8.72 -3.16
C LEU A 50 0.42 -7.82 -2.62
N GLY A 51 1.65 -8.35 -2.55
CA GLY A 51 2.84 -7.61 -2.11
C GLY A 51 3.38 -7.98 -0.73
N TRP A 52 2.94 -9.07 -0.10
CA TRP A 52 3.43 -9.50 1.22
C TRP A 52 4.95 -9.69 1.30
N ALA A 53 5.54 -10.38 0.32
CA ALA A 53 6.99 -10.54 0.24
C ALA A 53 7.71 -9.19 0.04
N THR A 54 7.11 -8.30 -0.76
CA THR A 54 7.62 -6.95 -0.96
C THR A 54 7.58 -6.15 0.33
N TYR A 55 6.48 -6.23 1.09
CA TYR A 55 6.32 -5.62 2.41
C TYR A 55 7.44 -6.06 3.36
N GLN A 56 7.71 -7.36 3.46
CA GLN A 56 8.77 -7.87 4.34
C GLN A 56 10.15 -7.34 3.93
N LYS A 57 10.45 -7.29 2.62
CA LYS A 57 11.71 -6.73 2.11
C LYS A 57 11.84 -5.25 2.43
N LEU A 58 10.78 -4.48 2.20
CA LEU A 58 10.78 -3.04 2.45
C LEU A 58 10.85 -2.71 3.94
N LEU A 59 10.19 -3.49 4.78
CA LEU A 59 10.27 -3.35 6.23
C LEU A 59 11.71 -3.55 6.72
N LYS A 60 12.41 -4.57 6.21
CA LYS A 60 13.84 -4.78 6.47
C LYS A 60 14.72 -3.66 5.92
N ALA A 61 14.31 -3.01 4.84
CA ALA A 61 15.00 -1.85 4.26
C ALA A 61 14.72 -0.52 4.99
N GLY A 62 13.99 -0.56 6.12
CA GLY A 62 13.69 0.61 6.94
C GLY A 62 12.57 1.50 6.40
N TRP A 63 11.67 0.94 5.58
CA TRP A 63 10.47 1.66 5.15
C TRP A 63 9.42 1.70 6.25
N THR A 64 8.67 2.80 6.32
CA THR A 64 7.63 3.00 7.32
C THR A 64 6.29 2.47 6.83
N VAL A 65 5.64 1.63 7.63
CA VAL A 65 4.30 1.12 7.35
C VAL A 65 3.28 2.13 7.87
N VAL A 66 2.44 2.64 6.98
CA VAL A 66 1.30 3.49 7.32
C VAL A 66 0.07 2.60 7.38
N HIS A 67 -0.55 2.50 8.56
CA HIS A 67 -1.83 1.81 8.71
C HIS A 67 -2.94 2.65 8.06
N SER A 68 -3.82 2.00 7.29
CA SER A 68 -4.78 2.68 6.41
C SER A 68 -5.78 3.59 7.13
N ALA A 69 -5.89 3.53 8.46
CA ALA A 69 -6.62 4.52 9.25
C ALA A 69 -6.11 5.94 9.01
N ARG A 70 -4.80 6.11 8.83
CA ARG A 70 -4.16 7.40 8.47
C ARG A 70 -4.06 7.65 6.96
N ALA A 71 -4.12 6.61 6.14
CA ALA A 71 -4.10 6.78 4.68
C ALA A 71 -5.48 7.19 4.13
N ASN A 72 -6.57 6.81 4.82
CA ASN A 72 -7.91 7.27 4.51
C ASN A 72 -8.08 8.78 4.77
N GLU A 73 -7.36 9.34 5.76
CA GLU A 73 -7.33 10.80 6.01
C GLU A 73 -6.72 11.58 4.83
N PHE A 74 -5.86 10.96 4.00
CA PHE A 74 -5.25 11.60 2.84
C PHE A 74 -6.00 11.38 1.52
N SER A 75 -7.00 10.48 1.50
CA SER A 75 -7.80 10.19 0.32
C SER A 75 -9.28 10.58 0.46
N SER A 76 -9.74 10.98 1.66
CA SER A 76 -11.12 11.37 1.91
C SER A 76 -11.25 12.87 2.15
N ASN A 77 -11.06 13.66 1.10
CA ASN A 77 -12.00 14.77 0.93
C ASN A 77 -13.33 14.14 0.48
N SER A 78 -14.38 14.32 1.27
CA SER A 78 -15.74 13.75 1.11
C SER A 78 -16.01 12.44 1.87
N ALA A 79 -15.85 12.45 3.19
CA ALA A 79 -16.77 11.68 4.04
C ALA A 79 -18.00 12.57 4.29
N GLU A 80 -19.02 12.40 3.45
CA GLU A 80 -20.36 12.96 3.68
C GLU A 80 -20.92 12.41 5.00
N VAL A 81 -21.36 13.35 5.81
CA VAL A 81 -22.08 13.22 7.07
C VAL A 81 -23.39 12.45 6.93
N LYS A 82 -23.74 11.62 7.93
CA LYS A 82 -25.10 11.21 8.33
C LYS A 82 -24.95 10.26 9.54
N SER A 83 -25.66 10.38 10.65
CA SER A 83 -26.65 11.33 11.17
C SER A 83 -26.62 11.24 12.69
#